data_AF-A0AAC9YBK0-F1
#
_entry.id   AF-A0AAC9YBK0-F1
#
_cell.length_a   1.000
_cell.length_b   1.000
_cell.length_c   1.000
_cell.angle_alpha   90.00
_cell.angle_beta   90.00
_cell.angle_gamma   90.00
#
_symmetry.space_group_name_H-M   'P 1'
#
loop_
_entity.id
_entity.type
_entity.pdbx_description
1 polymer ?
#
loop_
_entity_poly.entity_id
_entity_poly.type
_entity_poly.pdbx_seq_one_letter_code
_entity_poly.pdbx_strand_id
1 'polypeptide(L)'
;MMTKKETLPAKPASLSYTIKASIVLPPDTNHHGTIFGGKLMAYIDDVATIAATRHARRPVVTASTDSVDFLHPVKKGDAVCLSAFVTWAHKTSMEIFVRVVTEDLLTGERKVCATSFLTFVALGDDGKPTEVSAVIPETVEEQRLHETAWERKEARKIRRQESKLFADVLGPDFSLRKTKEKLEENRSRPKPVSENRQAAPAPAATGLASVDERESAAISGARSESAPRIMEAYANAWGSDW
;
A
#
# COMPACT_ATOMS: atom_id res chain seq x y z
N MET A 1 -23.39 33.60 -11.65
CA MET A 1 -23.24 32.49 -12.62
C MET A 1 -22.24 31.50 -12.03
N MET A 2 -22.70 30.32 -11.58
CA MET A 2 -21.77 29.26 -11.16
C MET A 2 -21.16 28.68 -12.43
N THR A 3 -19.88 28.95 -12.67
CA THR A 3 -19.12 28.36 -13.78
C THR A 3 -19.11 26.85 -13.62
N LYS A 4 -19.75 26.15 -14.56
CA LYS A 4 -19.73 24.68 -14.67
C LYS A 4 -18.26 24.27 -14.76
N LYS A 5 -17.73 23.65 -13.72
CA LYS A 5 -16.33 23.23 -13.68
C LYS A 5 -16.12 22.16 -14.74
N GLU A 6 -15.43 22.51 -15.82
CA GLU A 6 -15.12 21.55 -16.88
C GLU A 6 -14.25 20.43 -16.31
N THR A 7 -14.82 19.23 -16.22
CA THR A 7 -14.11 18.02 -15.85
C THR A 7 -13.20 17.61 -16.99
N LEU A 8 -11.92 17.35 -16.69
CA LEU A 8 -10.96 16.86 -17.68
C LEU A 8 -11.48 15.55 -18.31
N PRO A 9 -11.31 15.35 -19.64
CA PRO A 9 -11.72 14.11 -20.29
C PRO A 9 -10.97 12.93 -19.69
N ALA A 10 -11.69 11.83 -19.45
CA ALA A 10 -11.12 10.59 -18.96
C ALA A 10 -10.18 9.97 -20.01
N LYS A 11 -9.15 9.26 -19.55
CA LYS A 11 -8.08 8.70 -20.41
C LYS A 11 -8.00 7.19 -20.24
N PRO A 12 -7.86 6.41 -21.33
CA PRO A 12 -7.54 4.99 -21.24
C PRO A 12 -6.26 4.74 -20.44
N ALA A 13 -6.25 3.67 -19.62
CA ALA A 13 -5.08 3.27 -18.84
C ALA A 13 -3.85 3.03 -19.74
N SER A 14 -4.09 2.47 -20.93
CA SER A 14 -3.11 2.21 -21.99
C SER A 14 -2.29 3.44 -22.40
N LEU A 15 -2.84 4.66 -22.33
CA LEU A 15 -2.11 5.89 -22.65
C LEU A 15 -0.99 6.23 -21.65
N SER A 16 -1.06 5.68 -20.45
CA SER A 16 -0.03 5.83 -19.40
C SER A 16 0.96 4.67 -19.36
N TYR A 17 0.73 3.63 -20.16
CA TYR A 17 1.53 2.42 -20.13
C TYR A 17 3.00 2.70 -20.46
N THR A 18 3.88 2.21 -19.61
CA THR A 18 5.31 2.49 -19.64
C THR A 18 6.07 1.21 -19.37
N ILE A 19 7.10 0.94 -20.19
CA ILE A 19 8.01 -0.18 -19.99
C ILE A 19 9.42 0.36 -19.75
N LYS A 20 10.14 -0.30 -18.84
CA LYS A 20 11.59 -0.18 -18.67
C LYS A 20 12.20 -1.57 -18.69
N ALA A 21 13.25 -1.75 -19.46
CA ALA A 21 14.05 -2.98 -19.46
C ALA A 21 15.51 -2.62 -19.18
N SER A 22 16.19 -3.43 -18.36
CA SER A 22 17.61 -3.28 -18.07
C SER A 22 18.25 -4.63 -17.86
N ILE A 23 19.50 -4.79 -18.29
CA ILE A 23 20.34 -5.88 -17.81
C ILE A 23 20.82 -5.58 -16.39
N VAL A 24 20.96 -6.62 -15.57
CA VAL A 24 21.43 -6.50 -14.18
C VAL A 24 22.96 -6.59 -14.18
N LEU A 25 23.60 -5.44 -13.95
CA LEU A 25 25.05 -5.31 -14.00
C LEU A 25 25.70 -5.48 -12.62
N PRO A 26 27.00 -5.84 -12.54
CA PRO A 26 27.69 -6.02 -11.26
C PRO A 26 27.53 -4.87 -10.24
N PRO A 27 27.59 -3.57 -10.62
CA PRO A 27 27.40 -2.47 -9.68
C PRO A 27 26.01 -2.42 -9.03
N ASP A 28 25.02 -3.04 -9.64
CA ASP A 28 23.63 -3.08 -9.15
C ASP A 28 23.37 -4.27 -8.23
N THR A 29 24.37 -5.13 -8.00
CA THR A 29 24.21 -6.41 -7.28
C THR A 29 24.86 -6.39 -5.91
N ASN A 30 24.21 -7.06 -4.96
CA ASN A 30 24.75 -7.35 -3.64
C ASN A 30 25.76 -8.52 -3.68
N HIS A 31 26.33 -8.84 -2.52
CA HIS A 31 27.33 -9.91 -2.38
C HIS A 31 26.81 -11.33 -2.69
N HIS A 32 25.49 -11.52 -2.79
CA HIS A 32 24.86 -12.77 -3.25
C HIS A 32 24.65 -12.83 -4.77
N GLY A 33 25.08 -11.80 -5.52
CA GLY A 33 24.93 -11.75 -6.97
C GLY A 33 23.48 -11.49 -7.43
N THR A 34 22.66 -10.88 -6.58
CA THR A 34 21.29 -10.46 -6.91
C THR A 34 21.15 -8.94 -6.82
N ILE A 35 20.20 -8.35 -7.55
CA ILE A 35 20.00 -6.90 -7.55
C ILE A 35 19.75 -6.39 -6.13
N PHE A 36 20.32 -5.22 -5.79
CA PHE A 36 19.96 -4.54 -4.56
C PHE A 36 18.47 -4.15 -4.59
N GLY A 37 17.74 -4.44 -3.52
CA GLY A 37 16.34 -4.03 -3.39
C GLY A 37 16.15 -2.52 -3.58
N GLY A 38 17.06 -1.71 -3.04
CA GLY A 38 17.08 -0.26 -3.25
C GLY A 38 17.21 0.16 -4.72
N LYS A 39 18.04 -0.56 -5.49
CA LYS A 39 18.18 -0.32 -6.94
C LYS A 39 16.91 -0.69 -7.69
N LEU A 40 16.28 -1.81 -7.33
CA LEU A 40 15.03 -2.21 -7.95
C LEU A 40 13.90 -1.23 -7.62
N MET A 41 13.82 -0.73 -6.38
CA MET A 41 12.88 0.33 -5.99
C MET A 41 13.10 1.63 -6.77
N ALA A 42 14.34 2.01 -7.06
CA ALA A 42 14.63 3.16 -7.91
C ALA A 42 14.10 2.96 -9.34
N TYR A 43 14.18 1.75 -9.90
CA TYR A 43 13.59 1.45 -11.22
C TYR A 43 12.06 1.47 -11.18
N ILE A 44 11.45 0.99 -10.10
CA ILE A 44 10.00 1.03 -9.88
C ILE A 44 9.50 2.48 -9.86
N ASP A 45 10.13 3.37 -9.08
CA ASP A 45 9.74 4.77 -8.99
C ASP A 45 9.95 5.53 -10.32
N ASP A 46 11.05 5.24 -11.02
CA ASP A 46 11.34 5.82 -12.34
C ASP A 46 10.26 5.49 -13.38
N VAL A 47 9.94 4.20 -13.57
CA VAL A 47 8.91 3.78 -14.54
C VAL A 47 7.51 4.30 -14.15
N ALA A 48 7.23 4.37 -12.84
CA ALA A 48 5.96 4.88 -12.34
C ALA A 48 5.83 6.39 -12.52
N THR A 49 6.90 7.15 -12.31
CA THR A 49 6.96 8.60 -12.52
C THR A 49 6.64 8.94 -13.98
N ILE A 50 7.19 8.18 -14.93
CA ILE A 50 6.90 8.36 -16.35
C ILE A 50 5.42 8.07 -16.65
N ALA A 51 4.86 6.98 -16.12
CA ALA A 51 3.45 6.64 -16.30
C ALA A 51 2.51 7.72 -15.73
N ALA A 52 2.79 8.18 -14.51
CA ALA A 52 2.06 9.27 -13.85
C ALA A 52 2.14 10.58 -14.66
N THR A 53 3.33 10.92 -15.16
CA THR A 53 3.55 12.13 -15.97
C THR A 53 2.83 12.05 -17.32
N ARG A 54 2.80 10.88 -17.97
CA ARG A 54 2.03 10.66 -19.21
C ARG A 54 0.54 10.89 -19.00
N HIS A 55 0.01 10.42 -17.88
CA HIS A 55 -1.40 10.59 -17.52
C HIS A 55 -1.73 12.04 -17.16
N ALA A 56 -0.95 12.67 -16.28
CA ALA A 56 -1.21 14.02 -15.78
C ALA A 56 -0.84 15.12 -16.78
N ARG A 57 0.15 14.89 -17.66
CA ARG A 57 0.79 15.91 -18.50
C ARG A 57 1.24 17.15 -17.72
N ARG A 58 1.74 16.90 -16.51
CA ARG A 58 2.19 17.91 -15.53
C ARG A 58 3.30 17.34 -14.66
N PRO A 59 4.09 18.18 -13.96
CA PRO A 59 4.98 17.72 -12.91
C PRO A 59 4.23 16.87 -11.88
N VAL A 60 4.87 15.81 -11.41
CA VAL A 60 4.33 14.89 -10.41
C VAL A 60 5.34 14.66 -9.31
N VAL A 61 4.85 14.34 -8.12
CA VAL A 61 5.69 13.94 -6.97
C VAL A 61 5.20 12.61 -6.40
N THR A 62 6.13 11.76 -5.98
CA THR A 62 5.84 10.53 -5.27
C THR A 62 5.37 10.85 -3.86
N ALA A 63 4.10 10.55 -3.56
CA ALA A 63 3.52 10.82 -2.24
C ALA A 63 3.70 9.64 -1.28
N SER A 64 3.64 8.42 -1.80
CA SER A 64 3.88 7.20 -1.04
C SER A 64 4.08 6.01 -1.98
N THR A 65 4.85 5.04 -1.51
CA THR A 65 4.94 3.70 -2.10
C THR A 65 4.29 2.72 -1.15
N ASP A 66 3.49 1.79 -1.69
CA ASP A 66 2.95 0.66 -0.93
C ASP A 66 4.04 -0.37 -0.65
N SER A 67 3.71 -1.44 0.08
CA SER A 67 4.69 -2.50 0.33
C SER A 67 5.17 -3.10 -1.00
N VAL A 68 6.45 -3.44 -1.04
CA VAL A 68 7.09 -4.15 -2.15
C VAL A 68 7.62 -5.45 -1.59
N ASP A 69 7.03 -6.56 -2.01
CA ASP A 69 7.48 -7.89 -1.65
C ASP A 69 8.31 -8.47 -2.80
N PHE A 70 9.59 -8.77 -2.51
CA PHE A 70 10.51 -9.37 -3.47
C PHE A 70 10.36 -10.89 -3.45
N LEU A 71 9.50 -11.40 -4.34
CA LEU A 71 9.10 -12.81 -4.42
C LEU A 71 10.21 -13.72 -4.96
N HIS A 72 11.02 -13.19 -5.88
CA HIS A 72 12.10 -13.94 -6.52
C HIS A 72 13.37 -13.09 -6.67
N PRO A 73 14.56 -13.68 -6.51
CA PRO A 73 15.81 -12.99 -6.76
C PRO A 73 15.97 -12.66 -8.24
N VAL A 74 16.47 -11.46 -8.53
CA VAL A 74 16.86 -11.01 -9.87
C VAL A 74 18.38 -11.13 -9.95
N LYS A 75 18.92 -12.05 -10.75
CA LYS A 75 20.35 -12.39 -10.71
C LYS A 75 21.17 -11.47 -11.61
N LYS A 76 22.45 -11.34 -11.29
CA LYS A 76 23.45 -10.72 -12.17
C LYS A 76 23.40 -11.37 -13.56
N GLY A 77 23.28 -10.55 -14.60
CA GLY A 77 23.19 -11.01 -15.99
C GLY A 77 21.75 -11.24 -16.49
N ASP A 78 20.77 -11.38 -15.59
CA ASP A 78 19.36 -11.42 -15.99
C ASP A 78 18.92 -10.07 -16.56
N ALA A 79 17.86 -10.08 -17.36
CA ALA A 79 17.09 -8.87 -17.66
C ALA A 79 16.01 -8.64 -16.60
N VAL A 80 15.82 -7.38 -16.21
CA VAL A 80 14.68 -6.94 -15.41
C VAL A 80 13.79 -6.04 -16.26
N CYS A 81 12.54 -6.44 -16.39
CA CYS A 81 11.50 -5.81 -17.20
C CYS A 81 10.37 -5.31 -16.30
N LEU A 82 10.20 -3.99 -16.25
CA LEU A 82 9.16 -3.33 -15.48
C LEU A 82 8.09 -2.80 -16.43
N SER A 83 6.83 -2.98 -16.07
CA SER A 83 5.70 -2.37 -16.76
C SER A 83 4.82 -1.62 -15.76
N ALA A 84 4.48 -0.38 -16.07
CA ALA A 84 3.69 0.49 -15.20
C ALA A 84 2.58 1.22 -15.96
N PHE A 85 1.46 1.45 -15.28
CA PHE A 85 0.34 2.27 -15.77
C PHE A 85 -0.51 2.78 -14.61
N VAL A 86 -1.26 3.85 -14.85
CA VAL A 86 -2.21 4.39 -13.88
C VAL A 86 -3.39 3.43 -13.76
N THR A 87 -3.63 2.90 -12.56
CA THR A 87 -4.76 2.03 -12.24
C THR A 87 -5.96 2.83 -11.76
N TRP A 88 -5.73 3.97 -11.12
CA TRP A 88 -6.79 4.79 -10.55
C TRP A 88 -6.39 6.26 -10.44
N ALA A 89 -7.34 7.17 -10.66
CA ALA A 89 -7.11 8.60 -10.54
C ALA A 89 -8.26 9.25 -9.76
N HIS A 90 -7.90 10.08 -8.77
CA HIS A 90 -8.83 10.87 -7.98
C HIS A 90 -8.87 12.32 -8.50
N LYS A 91 -9.03 13.29 -7.59
CA LYS A 91 -8.95 14.72 -7.89
C LYS A 91 -7.56 15.15 -8.37
N THR A 92 -6.52 14.93 -7.55
CA THR A 92 -5.15 15.41 -7.84
C THR A 92 -4.09 14.32 -7.75
N SER A 93 -4.49 13.11 -7.34
CA SER A 93 -3.62 11.98 -7.06
C SER A 93 -3.93 10.82 -7.99
N MET A 94 -2.92 10.04 -8.31
CA MET A 94 -2.99 8.86 -9.15
C MET A 94 -2.36 7.68 -8.42
N GLU A 95 -2.97 6.50 -8.54
CA GLU A 95 -2.35 5.23 -8.20
C GLU A 95 -1.76 4.61 -9.47
N ILE A 96 -0.51 4.18 -9.38
CA ILE A 96 0.23 3.55 -10.46
C ILE A 96 0.54 2.13 -9.99
N PHE A 97 0.20 1.14 -10.81
CA PHE A 97 0.66 -0.24 -10.62
C PHE A 97 1.95 -0.47 -11.39
N VAL A 98 2.89 -1.19 -10.78
CA VAL A 98 4.13 -1.64 -11.40
C VAL A 98 4.26 -3.14 -11.25
N ARG A 99 4.48 -3.84 -12.36
CA ARG A 99 4.84 -5.26 -12.40
C ARG A 99 6.31 -5.38 -12.79
N VAL A 100 7.08 -6.13 -12.01
CA VAL A 100 8.50 -6.40 -12.25
C VAL A 100 8.68 -7.87 -12.61
N VAL A 101 9.33 -8.13 -13.74
CA VAL A 101 9.64 -9.47 -14.24
C VAL A 101 11.13 -9.61 -14.41
N THR A 102 11.71 -10.69 -13.91
CA THR A 102 13.08 -11.11 -14.23
C THR A 102 13.05 -12.13 -15.35
N GLU A 103 14.09 -12.12 -16.18
CA GLU A 103 14.24 -12.99 -17.34
C GLU A 103 15.69 -13.46 -17.48
N ASP A 104 15.89 -14.77 -17.51
CA ASP A 104 17.15 -15.36 -17.95
C ASP A 104 17.21 -15.26 -19.48
N LEU A 105 18.15 -14.45 -19.98
CA LEU A 105 18.24 -14.12 -21.41
C LEU A 105 18.69 -15.29 -22.30
N LEU A 106 19.28 -16.36 -21.74
CA LEU A 106 19.72 -17.52 -22.50
C LEU A 106 18.64 -18.60 -22.55
N THR A 107 17.92 -18.80 -21.45
CA THR A 107 16.87 -19.83 -21.36
C THR A 107 15.48 -19.30 -21.73
N GLY A 108 15.26 -17.99 -21.61
CA GLY A 108 13.95 -17.36 -21.77
C GLY A 108 13.01 -17.58 -20.58
N GLU A 109 13.48 -18.14 -19.46
CA GLU A 109 12.68 -18.32 -18.26
C GLU A 109 12.33 -16.97 -17.62
N ARG A 110 11.04 -16.74 -17.33
CA ARG A 110 10.53 -15.47 -16.79
C ARG A 110 9.76 -15.65 -15.49
N LYS A 111 9.99 -14.77 -14.52
CA LYS A 111 9.30 -14.79 -13.22
C LYS A 111 8.89 -13.39 -12.77
N VAL A 112 7.69 -13.24 -12.23
CA VAL A 112 7.26 -12.00 -11.57
C VAL A 112 7.97 -11.90 -10.23
N CYS A 113 8.96 -11.03 -10.12
CA CYS A 113 9.77 -10.92 -8.91
C CYS A 113 9.22 -9.89 -7.92
N ALA A 114 8.41 -8.93 -8.36
CA ALA A 114 7.73 -7.98 -7.48
C ALA A 114 6.52 -7.35 -8.18
N THR A 115 5.57 -6.91 -7.38
CA THR A 115 4.55 -5.94 -7.76
C THR A 115 4.58 -4.78 -6.77
N SER A 116 4.13 -3.61 -7.21
CA SER A 116 4.06 -2.42 -6.35
C SER A 116 2.94 -1.50 -6.78
N PHE A 117 2.36 -0.79 -5.81
CA PHE A 117 1.49 0.34 -6.05
C PHE A 117 2.16 1.61 -5.53
N LEU A 118 2.17 2.65 -6.35
CA LEU A 118 2.72 3.97 -6.01
C LEU A 118 1.62 5.01 -6.11
N THR A 119 1.63 5.97 -5.19
CA THR A 119 0.73 7.13 -5.24
C THR A 119 1.52 8.35 -5.65
N PHE A 120 1.10 8.98 -6.74
CA PHE A 120 1.65 10.25 -7.23
C PHE A 120 0.63 11.38 -7.06
N VAL A 121 1.12 12.60 -6.88
CA VAL A 121 0.31 13.82 -6.88
C VAL A 121 0.79 14.72 -8.01
N ALA A 122 -0.11 15.18 -8.87
CA ALA A 122 0.21 16.15 -9.90
C ALA A 122 0.26 17.56 -9.31
N LEU A 123 1.22 18.37 -9.75
CA LEU A 123 1.43 19.75 -9.32
C LEU A 123 1.15 20.73 -10.46
N GLY A 124 0.52 21.85 -10.13
CA GLY A 124 0.38 23.00 -11.01
C GLY A 124 1.63 23.89 -11.02
N ASP A 125 1.60 24.95 -11.80
CA ASP A 125 2.71 25.90 -11.93
C ASP A 125 3.03 26.64 -10.62
N ASP A 126 2.07 26.69 -9.70
CA ASP A 126 2.22 27.24 -8.35
C ASP A 126 2.77 26.24 -7.32
N GLY A 127 3.15 25.04 -7.78
CA GLY A 127 3.64 23.95 -6.94
C GLY A 127 2.56 23.28 -6.09
N LYS A 128 1.28 23.62 -6.26
CA LYS A 128 0.17 23.04 -5.49
C LYS A 128 -0.48 21.87 -6.23
N PRO A 129 -1.14 20.94 -5.50
CA PRO A 129 -1.87 19.84 -6.12
C PRO A 129 -2.90 20.32 -7.14
N THR A 130 -2.89 19.73 -8.33
CA THR A 130 -3.75 20.13 -9.44
C THR A 130 -4.53 18.96 -10.02
N GLU A 131 -5.62 19.25 -10.73
CA GLU A 131 -6.55 18.23 -11.19
C GLU A 131 -5.95 17.34 -12.28
N VAL A 132 -6.32 16.05 -12.24
CA VAL A 132 -5.94 15.02 -13.20
C VAL A 132 -7.17 14.38 -13.84
N SER A 133 -7.04 13.90 -15.08
CA SER A 133 -8.08 13.13 -15.75
C SER A 133 -8.40 11.84 -14.99
N ALA A 134 -9.67 11.43 -15.00
CA ALA A 134 -10.02 10.07 -14.59
C ALA A 134 -9.38 9.04 -15.53
N VAL A 135 -9.20 7.80 -15.05
CA VAL A 135 -8.67 6.69 -15.85
C VAL A 135 -9.81 5.75 -16.27
N ILE A 136 -9.75 5.24 -17.49
CA ILE A 136 -10.67 4.24 -18.05
C ILE A 136 -9.89 2.92 -18.17
N PRO A 137 -10.19 1.90 -17.36
CA PRO A 137 -9.64 0.56 -17.57
C PRO A 137 -10.32 -0.13 -18.75
N GLU A 138 -9.55 -0.75 -19.63
CA GLU A 138 -10.04 -1.39 -20.87
C GLU A 138 -9.98 -2.92 -20.76
N THR A 139 -8.93 -3.47 -20.14
CA THR A 139 -8.74 -4.92 -20.01
C THR A 139 -9.31 -5.48 -18.70
N VAL A 140 -9.49 -6.81 -18.63
CA VAL A 140 -9.97 -7.49 -17.42
C VAL A 140 -9.02 -7.26 -16.25
N GLU A 141 -7.71 -7.31 -16.50
CA GLU A 141 -6.68 -7.07 -15.50
C GLU A 141 -6.71 -5.62 -15.00
N GLU A 142 -6.87 -4.66 -15.91
CA GLU A 142 -6.99 -3.24 -15.58
C GLU A 142 -8.25 -2.97 -14.74
N GLN A 143 -9.39 -3.57 -15.11
CA GLN A 143 -10.65 -3.43 -14.38
C GLN A 143 -10.54 -3.95 -12.95
N ARG A 144 -9.97 -5.16 -12.76
CA ARG A 144 -9.75 -5.75 -11.43
C ARG A 144 -8.87 -4.87 -10.54
N LEU A 145 -7.79 -4.32 -11.11
CA LEU A 145 -6.93 -3.40 -10.37
C LEU A 145 -7.67 -2.10 -10.04
N HIS A 146 -8.46 -1.56 -10.97
CA HIS A 146 -9.23 -0.34 -10.76
C HIS A 146 -10.29 -0.48 -9.66
N GLU A 147 -11.06 -1.58 -9.66
CA GLU A 147 -12.14 -1.85 -8.71
C GLU A 147 -11.64 -1.90 -7.25
N THR A 148 -10.47 -2.49 -7.04
CA THR A 148 -9.85 -2.64 -5.71
C THR A 148 -9.03 -1.42 -5.27
N ALA A 149 -8.89 -0.39 -6.12
CA ALA A 149 -8.06 0.78 -5.83
C ALA A 149 -8.58 1.64 -4.67
N TRP A 150 -9.90 1.63 -4.44
CA TRP A 150 -10.49 2.34 -3.32
C TRP A 150 -10.08 1.75 -1.97
N GLU A 151 -10.04 0.43 -1.85
CA GLU A 151 -9.63 -0.27 -0.63
C GLU A 151 -8.15 0.04 -0.30
N ARG A 152 -7.28 -0.02 -1.32
CA ARG A 152 -5.88 0.39 -1.18
C ARG A 152 -5.74 1.85 -0.74
N LYS A 153 -6.61 2.74 -1.21
CA LYS A 153 -6.62 4.15 -0.81
C LYS A 153 -6.95 4.33 0.67
N GLU A 154 -7.96 3.64 1.17
CA GLU A 154 -8.32 3.74 2.59
C GLU A 154 -7.22 3.12 3.47
N ALA A 155 -6.63 1.99 3.06
CA ALA A 155 -5.47 1.43 3.76
C ALA A 155 -4.27 2.39 3.80
N ARG A 156 -3.96 3.08 2.67
CA ARG A 156 -2.92 4.13 2.61
C ARG A 156 -3.21 5.29 3.55
N LYS A 157 -4.47 5.70 3.69
CA LYS A 157 -4.87 6.80 4.58
C LYS A 157 -4.59 6.45 6.04
N ILE A 158 -4.93 5.24 6.48
CA ILE A 158 -4.66 4.75 7.83
C ILE A 158 -3.15 4.70 8.08
N ARG A 159 -2.40 4.03 7.19
CA ARG A 159 -0.93 3.92 7.28
C ARG A 159 -0.24 5.29 7.34
N ARG A 160 -0.76 6.29 6.62
CA ARG A 160 -0.23 7.66 6.68
C ARG A 160 -0.49 8.32 8.03
N GLN A 161 -1.64 8.08 8.67
CA GLN A 161 -1.92 8.60 10.01
C GLN A 161 -0.99 7.97 11.04
N GLU A 162 -0.82 6.65 10.99
CA GLU A 162 0.11 5.92 11.86
C GLU A 162 1.55 6.41 11.66
N SER A 163 1.99 6.60 10.42
CA SER A 163 3.33 7.12 10.11
C SER A 163 3.58 8.50 10.71
N LYS A 164 2.56 9.38 10.70
CA LYS A 164 2.64 10.70 11.34
C LYS A 164 2.75 10.58 12.85
N LEU A 165 1.87 9.79 13.47
CA LEU A 165 1.90 9.54 14.91
C LEU A 165 3.26 8.97 15.34
N PHE A 166 3.81 8.03 14.57
CA PHE A 166 5.11 7.43 14.85
C PHE A 166 6.24 8.45 14.72
N ALA A 167 6.22 9.30 13.68
CA ALA A 167 7.19 10.38 13.53
C ALA A 167 7.13 11.39 14.70
N ASP A 168 5.93 11.74 15.16
CA ASP A 168 5.73 12.63 16.30
C ASP A 168 6.25 12.01 17.61
N VAL A 169 6.05 10.70 17.80
CA VAL A 169 6.52 9.96 18.98
C VAL A 169 8.03 9.79 19.01
N LEU A 170 8.63 9.43 17.87
CA LEU A 170 10.08 9.26 17.79
C LEU A 170 10.79 10.61 17.90
N GLY A 171 10.32 11.60 17.16
CA GLY A 171 10.99 12.89 17.03
C GLY A 171 12.39 12.78 16.41
N PRO A 172 13.03 13.93 16.13
CA PRO A 172 14.37 13.96 15.54
C PRO A 172 15.47 13.45 16.49
N ASP A 173 15.24 13.56 17.80
CA ASP A 173 16.21 13.20 18.85
C ASP A 173 16.02 11.78 19.40
N PHE A 174 15.29 10.93 18.67
CA PHE A 174 15.08 9.54 19.06
C PHE A 174 16.42 8.83 19.31
N SER A 175 16.56 8.22 20.49
CA SER A 175 17.73 7.42 20.83
C SER A 175 17.33 6.14 21.55
N LEU A 176 17.73 5.00 20.97
CA LEU A 176 17.52 3.67 21.56
C LEU A 176 18.13 3.53 22.96
N ARG A 177 19.16 4.34 23.30
CA ARG A 177 19.84 4.29 24.61
C ARG A 177 19.02 4.97 25.72
N LYS A 178 18.44 6.14 25.45
CA LYS A 178 17.64 6.90 26.44
C LYS A 178 16.37 6.16 26.89
N THR A 179 15.78 5.35 26.01
CA THR A 179 14.57 4.59 26.33
C THR A 179 14.84 3.45 27.32
N LYS A 180 16.05 2.88 27.34
CA LYS A 180 16.44 1.85 28.34
C LYS A 180 16.56 2.44 29.74
N GLU A 181 17.19 3.60 29.88
CA GLU A 181 17.33 4.30 31.17
C GLU A 181 15.96 4.63 31.79
N LYS A 182 14.99 5.08 30.98
CA LYS A 182 13.61 5.33 31.42
C LYS A 182 12.85 4.07 31.83
N LEU A 183 13.11 2.93 31.18
CA LEU A 183 12.53 1.63 31.53
C LEU A 183 13.14 1.06 32.81
N GLU A 184 14.45 1.21 33.01
CA GLU A 184 15.16 0.81 34.22
C GLU A 184 14.77 1.69 35.42
N GLU A 185 14.65 3.00 35.20
CA GLU A 185 14.13 3.95 36.21
C GLU A 185 12.69 3.59 36.62
N ASN A 186 11.80 3.29 35.67
CA ASN A 186 10.43 2.85 35.97
C ASN A 186 10.35 1.47 36.62
N ARG A 187 11.30 0.56 36.38
CA ARG A 187 11.39 -0.74 37.07
C ARG A 187 11.93 -0.61 38.49
N SER A 188 12.79 0.37 38.74
CA SER A 188 13.37 0.66 40.06
C SER A 188 12.45 1.48 40.98
N ARG A 189 11.40 2.12 40.44
CA ARG A 189 10.37 2.78 41.25
C ARG A 189 9.54 1.72 42.00
N PRO A 190 9.35 1.86 43.33
CA PRO A 190 8.47 0.98 44.07
C PRO A 190 7.06 1.10 43.48
N LYS A 191 6.44 -0.04 43.14
CA LYS A 191 5.04 -0.05 42.73
C LYS A 191 4.21 0.62 43.84
N PRO A 192 3.24 1.49 43.51
CA PRO A 192 2.37 2.05 44.53
C PRO A 192 1.74 0.89 45.29
N VAL A 193 1.92 0.90 46.62
CA VAL A 193 1.23 -0.03 47.50
C VAL A 193 -0.25 0.15 47.20
N SER A 194 -0.91 -0.92 46.77
CA SER A 194 -2.35 -0.91 46.56
C SER A 194 -3.01 -0.48 47.88
N GLU A 195 -3.50 0.76 47.94
CA GLU A 195 -4.42 1.14 48.99
C GLU A 195 -5.57 0.14 48.97
N ASN A 196 -5.79 -0.44 50.14
CA ASN A 196 -6.74 -1.51 50.41
C ASN A 196 -8.14 -0.99 50.05
N ARG A 197 -8.56 -1.13 48.79
CA ARG A 197 -9.95 -0.95 48.41
C ARG A 197 -10.72 -2.10 49.03
N GLN A 198 -11.38 -1.81 50.15
CA GLN A 198 -12.43 -2.67 50.70
C GLN A 198 -13.32 -3.12 49.54
N ALA A 199 -13.44 -4.43 49.37
CA ALA A 199 -14.31 -5.02 48.38
C ALA A 199 -15.73 -4.51 48.61
N ALA A 200 -16.28 -3.81 47.63
CA ALA A 200 -17.72 -3.54 47.59
C ALA A 200 -18.45 -4.90 47.51
N PRO A 201 -19.50 -5.13 48.32
CA PRO A 201 -20.24 -6.38 48.26
C PRO A 201 -20.94 -6.52 46.91
N ALA A 202 -20.87 -7.73 46.33
CA ALA A 202 -21.54 -8.07 45.09
C ALA A 202 -23.06 -7.92 45.22
N PRO A 203 -23.78 -7.34 44.23
CA PRO A 203 -25.23 -7.31 44.27
C PRO A 203 -25.79 -8.72 44.10
N ALA A 204 -26.80 -9.03 44.92
CA ALA A 204 -27.48 -10.32 44.99
C ALA A 204 -28.18 -10.68 43.67
N ALA A 205 -28.00 -11.91 43.22
CA ALA A 205 -28.73 -12.50 42.11
C ALA A 205 -30.23 -12.59 42.45
N THR A 206 -31.07 -11.97 41.63
CA THR A 206 -32.52 -12.19 41.62
C THR A 206 -33.00 -12.49 40.20
N GLY A 207 -33.42 -13.76 40.02
CA GLY A 207 -34.57 -14.23 39.24
C GLY A 207 -34.84 -13.76 37.80
N LEU A 208 -34.58 -14.67 36.85
CA LEU A 208 -35.47 -15.18 35.78
C LEU A 208 -36.53 -14.24 35.17
N ALA A 209 -36.45 -14.02 33.85
CA ALA A 209 -37.51 -14.40 32.89
C ALA A 209 -37.03 -14.26 31.43
N SER A 210 -37.50 -15.22 30.63
CA SER A 210 -37.26 -15.43 29.20
C SER A 210 -38.18 -14.61 28.27
N VAL A 211 -37.79 -14.58 26.99
CA VAL A 211 -38.58 -14.27 25.77
C VAL A 211 -38.64 -12.79 25.39
N ASP A 212 -37.96 -12.37 24.31
CA ASP A 212 -38.62 -12.35 22.98
C ASP A 212 -37.61 -12.16 21.82
N GLU A 213 -37.64 -13.11 20.88
CA GLU A 213 -36.91 -13.08 19.60
C GLU A 213 -37.69 -12.18 18.62
N ARG A 214 -37.34 -10.90 18.47
CA ARG A 214 -37.88 -10.10 17.33
C ARG A 214 -37.21 -8.77 16.95
N GLU A 215 -35.93 -8.53 17.25
CA GLU A 215 -35.22 -7.36 16.71
C GLU A 215 -33.78 -7.69 16.26
N SER A 216 -33.62 -8.54 15.24
CA SER A 216 -32.35 -8.70 14.51
C SER A 216 -32.51 -8.81 12.99
N ALA A 217 -33.55 -8.17 12.45
CA ALA A 217 -33.78 -8.06 11.02
C ALA A 217 -33.84 -6.57 10.60
N ALA A 218 -32.70 -5.88 10.61
CA ALA A 218 -32.58 -4.58 9.95
C ALA A 218 -31.15 -4.20 9.48
N ILE A 219 -30.13 -5.03 9.68
CA ILE A 219 -28.76 -4.71 9.23
C ILE A 219 -28.11 -5.96 8.61
N SER A 220 -28.73 -6.50 7.58
CA SER A 220 -28.16 -7.54 6.72
C SER A 220 -28.62 -7.36 5.28
N GLY A 221 -28.14 -6.31 4.62
CA GLY A 221 -28.31 -6.11 3.19
C GLY A 221 -27.02 -5.54 2.61
N ALA A 222 -26.41 -6.28 1.68
CA ALA A 222 -25.17 -5.97 0.95
C ALA A 222 -23.83 -6.20 1.70
N ARG A 223 -23.52 -7.48 2.02
CA ARG A 223 -22.14 -7.96 1.92
C ARG A 223 -22.00 -8.69 0.58
N SER A 224 -21.09 -8.23 -0.28
CA SER A 224 -20.81 -8.91 -1.55
C SER A 224 -20.15 -10.26 -1.27
N GLU A 225 -20.75 -11.34 -1.78
CA GLU A 225 -20.31 -12.73 -1.60
C GLU A 225 -18.98 -13.10 -2.30
N SER A 226 -18.21 -12.11 -2.79
CA SER A 226 -16.97 -12.31 -3.53
C SER A 226 -15.69 -12.32 -2.67
N ALA A 227 -15.72 -11.76 -1.46
CA ALA A 227 -14.53 -11.64 -0.61
C ALA A 227 -14.00 -12.97 -0.01
N PRO A 228 -14.84 -13.93 0.45
CA PRO A 228 -14.34 -15.14 1.09
C PRO A 228 -13.59 -16.08 0.13
N ARG A 229 -14.04 -16.16 -1.14
CA ARG A 229 -13.43 -17.04 -2.15
C ARG A 229 -12.02 -16.61 -2.59
N ILE A 230 -11.72 -15.32 -2.49
CA ILE A 230 -10.40 -14.79 -2.86
C ILE A 230 -9.36 -15.15 -1.80
N MET A 231 -9.69 -14.97 -0.52
CA MET A 231 -8.78 -15.33 0.59
C MET A 231 -8.52 -16.84 0.66
N GLU A 232 -9.52 -17.66 0.33
CA GLU A 232 -9.40 -19.13 0.28
C GLU A 232 -8.56 -19.60 -0.92
N ALA A 233 -8.60 -18.89 -2.06
CA ALA A 233 -7.70 -19.14 -3.19
C ALA A 233 -6.24 -18.75 -2.89
N TYR A 234 -6.00 -17.71 -2.08
CA TYR A 234 -4.66 -17.33 -1.62
C TYR A 234 -4.12 -18.31 -0.57
N ALA A 235 -4.94 -18.79 0.37
CA ALA A 235 -4.52 -19.74 1.39
C ALA A 235 -4.18 -21.13 0.80
N ASN A 236 -4.90 -21.57 -0.23
CA ASN A 236 -4.65 -22.87 -0.87
C ASN A 236 -3.46 -22.88 -1.85
N ALA A 237 -2.99 -21.72 -2.30
CA ALA A 237 -1.82 -21.59 -3.18
C ALA A 237 -0.49 -21.54 -2.41
N TRP A 238 -0.53 -21.16 -1.14
CA TRP A 238 0.64 -21.08 -0.25
C TRP A 238 0.50 -22.15 0.82
N GLY A 239 0.87 -23.38 0.42
CA GLY A 239 1.06 -24.50 1.34
C GLY A 239 1.91 -24.07 2.53
N SER A 240 1.42 -24.46 3.71
CA SER A 240 2.05 -24.38 5.02
C SER A 240 3.54 -24.72 4.98
N ASP A 241 4.39 -23.71 5.15
CA ASP A 241 5.70 -23.81 5.78
C ASP A 241 6.17 -22.38 6.13
N TRP A 242 5.75 -21.94 7.32
CA TRP A 242 6.41 -20.93 8.16
C TRP A 242 6.35 -21.42 9.60
#